data_AF-A0A940RDW6-F1
#
_entry.id   AF-A0A940RDW6-F1
#
_cell.length_a   1.000
_cell.length_b   1.000
_cell.length_c   1.000
_cell.angle_alpha   90.00
_cell.angle_beta   90.00
_cell.angle_gamma   90.00
#
_symmetry.space_group_name_H-M   'P 1'
#
loop_
_entity.id
_entity.type
_entity.pdbx_description
1 polymer ?
#
loop_
_entity_poly.entity_id
_entity_poly.type
_entity_poly.pdbx_seq_one_letter_code
_entity_poly.pdbx_strand_id
1 'polypeptide(L)'
;MCLFATLVSTIFLLNSCRENKLSEESPVRFTDLPSSQTGINFNNAIIENDSVNLLVNEYTYMGSGVGVGDFNNDGLPDVFFAATQSRAKLY
;
A
#
# COMPACT_ATOMS: atom_id res chain seq x y z
N MET A 1 -13.68 -43.37 -43.31
CA MET A 1 -14.49 -42.29 -42.70
C MET A 1 -14.45 -42.30 -41.17
N CYS A 2 -14.63 -43.44 -40.48
CA CYS A 2 -14.54 -43.50 -39.00
C CYS A 2 -13.14 -43.19 -38.41
N LEU A 3 -12.06 -43.67 -39.02
CA LEU A 3 -10.69 -43.48 -38.50
C LEU A 3 -10.25 -41.99 -38.47
N PHE A 4 -10.77 -41.20 -39.42
CA PHE A 4 -10.51 -39.77 -39.51
C PHE A 4 -11.31 -39.00 -38.44
N ALA A 5 -12.55 -39.43 -38.18
CA ALA A 5 -13.41 -38.85 -37.14
C ALA A 5 -12.85 -39.10 -35.73
N THR A 6 -12.26 -40.27 -35.47
CA THR A 6 -11.61 -40.57 -34.18
C THR A 6 -10.36 -39.73 -33.98
N LEU A 7 -9.55 -39.51 -35.02
CA LEU A 7 -8.32 -38.71 -34.94
C LEU A 7 -8.63 -37.24 -34.59
N VAL A 8 -9.66 -36.67 -35.21
CA VAL A 8 -10.10 -35.28 -34.98
C VAL A 8 -10.67 -35.10 -33.57
N SER A 9 -11.43 -36.07 -33.05
CA SER A 9 -11.98 -36.04 -31.69
C SER A 9 -10.89 -36.05 -30.61
N THR A 10 -9.78 -36.77 -30.86
CA THR A 10 -8.65 -36.86 -29.92
C THR A 10 -7.85 -35.55 -29.86
N ILE A 11 -7.75 -34.82 -30.96
CA ILE A 11 -7.07 -33.52 -31.06
C ILE A 11 -7.83 -32.42 -30.31
N PHE A 12 -9.17 -32.47 -30.28
CA PHE A 12 -10.00 -31.52 -29.55
C PHE A 12 -9.88 -31.68 -28.02
N LEU A 13 -9.71 -32.91 -27.53
CA LEU A 13 -9.55 -33.19 -26.10
C LEU A 13 -8.20 -32.74 -25.53
N LEU A 14 -7.16 -32.62 -26.36
CA LEU A 14 -5.83 -32.15 -25.94
C LEU A 14 -5.74 -30.63 -25.72
N ASN A 15 -6.74 -29.86 -26.16
CA ASN A 15 -6.77 -28.40 -25.98
C ASN A 15 -7.68 -27.93 -24.81
N SER A 16 -8.36 -28.85 -24.12
CA SER A 16 -9.38 -28.49 -23.13
C SER A 16 -8.84 -28.19 -21.73
N CYS A 17 -7.55 -28.45 -21.46
CA CYS A 17 -6.91 -28.09 -20.20
C CYS A 17 -5.81 -27.06 -20.43
N ARG A 18 -6.20 -25.79 -20.52
CA ARG A 18 -5.29 -24.68 -20.26
C ARG A 18 -5.62 -24.21 -18.85
N GLU A 19 -4.78 -24.58 -17.88
CA GLU A 19 -4.84 -23.97 -16.55
C GLU A 19 -4.53 -22.48 -16.72
N ASN A 20 -5.58 -21.67 -16.75
CA ASN A 20 -5.44 -20.26 -16.41
C ASN A 20 -5.15 -20.25 -14.92
N LYS A 21 -3.86 -20.21 -14.55
CA LYS A 21 -3.46 -19.82 -13.21
C LYS A 21 -3.99 -18.40 -13.00
N LEU A 22 -5.19 -18.28 -12.41
CA LEU A 22 -5.57 -17.05 -11.74
C LEU A 22 -4.55 -16.88 -10.63
N SER A 23 -3.58 -16.01 -10.89
CA SER A 23 -2.74 -15.43 -9.85
C SER A 23 -3.68 -14.53 -9.05
N GLU A 24 -4.39 -15.13 -8.10
CA GLU A 24 -5.16 -14.46 -7.05
C GLU A 24 -4.18 -13.84 -6.03
N GLU A 25 -3.25 -13.01 -6.50
CA GLU A 25 -2.60 -12.02 -5.66
C GLU A 25 -2.85 -10.68 -6.33
N SER A 26 -3.74 -9.88 -5.72
CA SER A 26 -3.92 -8.50 -6.13
C SER A 26 -2.53 -7.84 -6.16
N PRO A 27 -2.10 -7.28 -7.30
CA PRO A 27 -0.78 -6.70 -7.39
C PRO A 27 -0.67 -5.57 -6.35
N VAL A 28 0.39 -5.59 -5.56
CA VAL A 28 0.72 -4.50 -4.63
C VAL A 28 0.75 -3.20 -5.44
N ARG A 29 -0.18 -2.28 -5.16
CA ARG A 29 -0.32 -1.00 -5.90
C ARG A 29 0.53 0.13 -5.32
N PHE A 30 1.34 -0.18 -4.33
CA PHE A 30 2.23 0.76 -3.67
C PHE A 30 3.68 0.33 -3.87
N THR A 31 4.56 1.31 -3.95
CA THR A 31 5.99 1.08 -4.05
C THR A 31 6.65 1.89 -2.95
N ASP A 32 7.52 1.24 -2.19
CA ASP A 32 8.31 1.94 -1.18
C ASP A 32 9.29 2.88 -1.87
N LEU A 33 9.28 4.14 -1.44
CA LEU A 33 10.20 5.16 -1.90
C LEU A 33 11.10 5.58 -0.73
N PRO A 34 12.43 5.56 -0.88
CA PRO A 34 13.33 5.99 0.19
C PRO A 34 13.21 7.50 0.43
N SER A 35 13.44 7.93 1.68
CA SER A 35 13.41 9.35 2.02
C SER A 35 14.43 10.20 1.27
N SER A 36 15.53 9.59 0.80
CA SER A 36 16.50 10.22 -0.08
C SER A 36 15.94 10.60 -1.46
N GLN A 37 14.88 9.93 -1.90
CA GLN A 37 14.18 10.22 -3.15
C GLN A 37 13.01 11.19 -2.93
N THR A 38 12.27 11.06 -1.83
CA THR A 38 11.06 11.87 -1.57
C THR A 38 11.34 13.16 -0.82
N GLY A 39 12.48 13.26 -0.10
CA GLY A 39 12.76 14.34 0.84
C GLY A 39 11.99 14.24 2.17
N ILE A 40 11.06 13.28 2.29
CA ILE A 40 10.19 13.14 3.47
C ILE A 40 10.90 12.29 4.52
N ASN A 41 11.26 12.92 5.65
CA ASN A 41 11.94 12.28 6.79
C ASN A 41 11.12 12.41 8.09
N PHE A 42 9.81 12.56 7.98
CA PHE A 42 8.93 12.78 9.13
C PHE A 42 8.81 11.54 10.00
N ASN A 43 8.74 11.73 11.32
CA ASN A 43 8.49 10.67 12.29
C ASN A 43 7.63 11.20 13.44
N ASN A 44 6.44 10.62 13.65
CA ASN A 44 5.61 10.87 14.82
C ASN A 44 6.08 10.00 16.00
N ALA A 45 7.30 10.26 16.48
CA ALA A 45 7.85 9.50 17.60
C ALA A 45 7.06 9.79 18.89
N ILE A 46 6.57 8.72 19.53
CA ILE A 46 5.96 8.77 20.85
C ILE A 46 7.02 8.40 21.87
N ILE A 47 7.32 9.30 22.80
CA ILE A 47 8.21 9.05 23.92
C ILE A 47 7.33 8.70 25.13
N GLU A 48 7.47 7.48 25.60
CA GLU A 48 6.72 7.01 26.77
C GLU A 48 7.42 7.39 28.09
N ASN A 49 6.61 7.49 29.14
CA ASN A 49 7.05 7.57 30.53
C ASN A 49 5.95 7.03 31.46
N ASP A 50 6.19 7.08 32.77
CA ASP A 50 5.28 6.55 33.79
C ASP A 50 3.86 7.14 33.71
N SER A 51 3.70 8.35 33.14
CA SER A 51 2.40 9.02 32.95
C SER A 51 1.89 8.99 31.51
N VAL A 52 2.74 8.71 30.52
CA VAL A 52 2.40 8.69 29.09
C VAL A 52 2.77 7.33 28.53
N ASN A 53 1.84 6.40 28.58
CA ASN A 53 1.99 5.05 28.03
C ASN A 53 0.60 4.45 27.79
N LEU A 54 0.55 3.36 27.04
CA LEU A 54 -0.71 2.68 26.68
C LEU A 54 -1.54 2.24 27.89
N LEU A 55 -0.88 1.83 29.00
CA LEU A 55 -1.57 1.30 30.19
C LEU A 55 -2.26 2.40 31.01
N VAL A 56 -1.71 3.61 30.98
CA VAL A 56 -2.27 4.80 31.66
C VAL A 56 -3.27 5.51 30.75
N ASN A 57 -2.98 5.57 29.46
CA ASN A 57 -3.84 6.21 28.46
C ASN A 57 -3.80 5.45 27.14
N GLU A 58 -4.89 4.78 26.81
CA GLU A 58 -5.09 4.03 25.57
C GLU A 58 -5.01 4.89 24.30
N TYR A 59 -5.19 6.21 24.41
CA TYR A 59 -5.10 7.15 23.29
C TYR A 59 -3.66 7.59 22.97
N THR A 60 -2.66 7.17 23.75
CA THR A 60 -1.25 7.56 23.58
C THR A 60 -0.74 7.32 22.13
N TYR A 61 -1.25 6.29 21.47
CA TYR A 61 -0.89 5.90 20.11
C TYR A 61 -1.93 6.26 19.04
N MET A 62 -3.09 6.79 19.43
CA MET A 62 -4.23 7.01 18.52
C MET A 62 -4.20 8.38 17.81
N GLY A 63 -3.11 9.14 17.94
CA GLY A 63 -2.94 10.45 17.29
C GLY A 63 -2.10 10.42 16.01
N SER A 64 -2.09 11.57 15.31
CA SER A 64 -1.46 11.82 13.99
C SER A 64 -2.33 11.44 12.79
N GLY A 65 -2.05 12.11 11.67
CA GLY A 65 -2.80 12.02 10.43
C GLY A 65 -2.02 12.71 9.31
N VAL A 66 -2.39 12.39 8.08
CA VAL A 66 -1.81 13.00 6.88
C VAL A 66 -2.90 13.75 6.13
N GLY A 67 -2.57 14.97 5.70
CA GLY A 67 -3.38 15.77 4.78
C GLY A 67 -2.58 16.03 3.51
N VAL A 68 -3.27 16.09 2.38
CA VAL A 68 -2.67 16.41 1.08
C VAL A 68 -3.44 17.56 0.45
N GLY A 69 -2.72 18.55 -0.06
CA GLY A 69 -3.29 19.71 -0.71
C GLY A 69 -2.18 20.58 -1.30
N ASP A 70 -2.52 21.45 -2.23
CA ASP A 70 -1.60 22.45 -2.77
C ASP A 70 -1.74 23.74 -1.95
N PHE A 71 -0.85 23.94 -0.99
CA PHE A 71 -0.83 25.10 -0.08
C PHE A 71 0.03 26.23 -0.61
N ASN A 72 1.04 25.91 -1.43
CA ASN A 72 1.99 26.89 -1.96
C ASN A 72 1.57 27.43 -3.35
N ASN A 73 0.56 26.84 -3.98
CA ASN A 73 0.00 27.14 -5.30
C ASN A 73 0.96 26.90 -6.48
N ASP A 74 1.84 25.90 -6.40
CA ASP A 74 2.71 25.50 -7.51
C ASP A 74 2.09 24.43 -8.44
N GLY A 75 0.88 23.97 -8.11
CA GLY A 75 0.17 22.94 -8.86
C GLY A 75 0.60 21.52 -8.51
N LEU A 76 1.49 21.33 -7.54
CA LEU A 76 1.88 20.04 -7.00
C LEU A 76 1.20 19.79 -5.65
N PRO A 77 0.94 18.52 -5.28
CA PRO A 77 0.43 18.22 -3.95
C PRO A 77 1.52 18.37 -2.89
N ASP A 78 1.29 19.23 -1.90
CA ASP A 78 2.06 19.26 -0.66
C ASP A 78 1.50 18.23 0.34
N VAL A 79 2.35 17.74 1.24
CA VAL A 79 1.99 16.72 2.24
C VAL A 79 2.17 17.27 3.65
N PHE A 80 1.08 17.34 4.40
CA PHE A 80 1.08 17.74 5.80
C PHE A 80 0.98 16.53 6.73
N PHE A 81 1.95 16.39 7.63
CA PHE A 81 1.92 15.39 8.70
C PHE A 81 1.60 16.06 10.04
N ALA A 82 0.52 15.63 10.68
CA ALA A 82 0.23 15.97 12.07
C ALA A 82 1.11 15.14 13.03
N ALA A 83 1.35 15.65 14.23
CA ALA A 83 2.16 14.97 15.24
C ALA A 83 1.47 15.01 16.60
N THR A 84 1.71 14.00 17.44
CA THR A 84 1.10 13.89 18.78
C THR A 84 1.91 14.65 19.82
N GLN A 85 3.23 14.45 19.86
CA GLN A 85 4.12 15.04 20.88
C GLN A 85 5.15 16.00 20.29
N SER A 86 5.35 15.96 18.97
CA SER A 86 6.33 16.79 18.25
C SER A 86 5.62 17.84 17.38
N ARG A 87 6.39 18.58 16.59
CA ARG A 87 5.83 19.55 15.65
C ARG A 87 5.31 18.83 14.41
N ALA A 88 4.11 19.22 13.98
CA ALA A 88 3.61 18.92 12.65
C ALA A 88 4.54 19.49 11.57
N LYS A 89 4.50 18.92 10.37
CA LYS A 89 5.39 19.34 9.26
C LYS A 89 4.67 19.30 7.92
N LEU A 90 4.82 20.37 7.16
CA LEU A 90 4.45 20.47 5.75
C LEU A 90 5.69 20.18 4.90
N TYR A 91 5.51 19.37 3.87
CA TYR A 91 6.50 19.07 2.83
C TYR A 91 5.99 19.54 1.49
#